data_AF-A0A194W7M8-F1
#
_entry.id   AF-A0A194W7M8-F1
#
_cell.length_a   1.000
_cell.length_b   1.000
_cell.length_c   1.000
_cell.angle_alpha   90.00
_cell.angle_beta   90.00
_cell.angle_gamma   90.00
#
_symmetry.space_group_name_H-M   'P 1'
#
loop_
_entity.id
_entity.type
_entity.pdbx_description
1 polymer ?
#
loop_
_entity_poly.entity_id
_entity_poly.type
_entity_poly.pdbx_seq_one_letter_code
_entity_poly.pdbx_strand_id
1 'polypeptide(L)'
;MPHSESPASSPPVPTPTSEQFEQMEQDTPVKNESHEDETTGDISMADVKANLPSEESKNEAKLDELFADDDSDEEFPSTGKTTQSQPIPTSSPGPDSSAYQSGDAPIRASASDPEVMRSFYQRLFPWRYLFQWLNHSPTPTNDFGHREFAFTLQNDAYLRYQSFPTADLIRKDVLRLLPSRFEIGPVYSTNPRDRKQLKNLSAFRPLSKELCFDIDLTDYDDIRTCCDKANICIKCWQFITMAIRVVDVALREDFGFKHIMWVYSGRRGAHAWVCDKKARNMDDQKRRAVAGYLEVLKGGAQSGKKVNVRRPLHPHLTRSLEILKTHFSEDVLERQDPWDTDERAEKLLQLLPDKMLNDALRRKWASAPGRSSTSKWADIDAITKAGGASKNLDTKDLLAAKQDIVLEYTYPRLDIEVSKKLNHLLKSPFVVHPGTGRVCVPIDTRPGKLEEFDPTDVPTVQNLLGEIDTWTEGAGDEEKKSIQDWEKTSLKPYIEQFRSFVNALMKDERGNVRVKREREETESMEF
;
A
#
# COMPACT_ATOMS: atom_id res chain seq x y z
N MET A 1 -53.13 32.75 -24.60
CA MET A 1 -53.16 31.90 -25.80
C MET A 1 -53.59 32.76 -26.97
N PRO A 2 -53.00 32.60 -28.17
CA PRO A 2 -51.63 32.13 -28.46
C PRO A 2 -50.95 33.00 -29.58
N HIS A 3 -49.63 33.21 -29.56
CA HIS A 3 -48.51 32.44 -30.17
C HIS A 3 -48.44 32.53 -31.72
N SER A 4 -47.31 32.50 -32.41
CA SER A 4 -45.85 32.62 -32.15
C SER A 4 -45.15 32.42 -33.51
N GLU A 5 -44.07 33.13 -33.81
CA GLU A 5 -43.19 32.86 -34.97
C GLU A 5 -41.72 32.63 -34.56
N SER A 6 -41.02 31.92 -35.45
CA SER A 6 -39.74 31.18 -35.39
C SER A 6 -38.47 31.96 -35.00
N PRO A 7 -37.32 31.25 -34.87
CA PRO A 7 -36.12 31.76 -35.53
C PRO A 7 -35.20 30.72 -36.20
N ALA A 8 -34.41 31.21 -37.15
CA ALA A 8 -33.38 30.53 -37.93
C ALA A 8 -31.95 30.84 -37.42
N SER A 9 -31.00 30.06 -37.96
CA SER A 9 -29.57 29.85 -37.70
C SER A 9 -28.61 31.06 -37.63
N SER A 10 -27.53 30.92 -36.83
CA SER A 10 -26.29 31.72 -36.90
C SER A 10 -25.02 30.84 -36.72
N PRO A 11 -23.86 31.18 -37.33
CA PRO A 11 -22.62 30.38 -37.36
C PRO A 11 -21.48 31.02 -36.48
N PRO A 12 -20.15 30.73 -36.62
CA PRO A 12 -19.25 30.38 -35.51
C PRO A 12 -18.32 31.52 -35.00
N VAL A 13 -17.62 31.28 -33.88
CA VAL A 13 -16.76 32.24 -33.14
C VAL A 13 -15.24 31.98 -33.40
N PRO A 14 -14.38 33.01 -33.54
CA PRO A 14 -12.95 32.87 -33.88
C PRO A 14 -11.97 32.94 -32.68
N THR A 15 -10.77 32.40 -32.88
CA THR A 15 -9.55 32.42 -32.04
C THR A 15 -8.72 33.70 -32.23
N PRO A 16 -7.88 34.14 -31.25
CA PRO A 16 -7.12 35.37 -31.35
C PRO A 16 -5.68 35.16 -31.86
N THR A 17 -5.21 36.09 -32.70
CA THR A 17 -3.81 36.24 -33.13
C THR A 17 -3.16 37.48 -32.54
N SER A 18 -1.86 37.36 -32.29
CA SER A 18 -0.88 38.37 -31.92
C SER A 18 -0.51 39.28 -33.10
N GLU A 19 -0.47 40.60 -32.89
CA GLU A 19 0.69 41.48 -33.15
C GLU A 19 0.30 42.97 -33.23
N GLN A 20 1.23 43.80 -32.76
CA GLN A 20 1.42 45.25 -32.97
C GLN A 20 0.58 46.25 -32.16
N PHE A 21 1.17 46.68 -31.03
CA PHE A 21 1.50 48.10 -30.83
C PHE A 21 2.90 48.19 -30.22
N GLU A 22 3.77 48.90 -30.92
CA GLU A 22 5.16 49.18 -30.56
C GLU A 22 5.32 50.70 -30.37
N GLN A 23 6.33 51.10 -29.59
CA GLN A 23 6.91 52.45 -29.40
C GLN A 23 6.37 53.36 -28.27
N MET A 24 7.18 53.51 -27.21
CA MET A 24 7.93 54.75 -26.94
C MET A 24 8.92 54.56 -25.78
N GLU A 25 10.21 54.69 -26.07
CA GLU A 25 11.27 55.02 -25.10
C GLU A 25 11.14 56.50 -24.67
N GLN A 26 11.53 56.83 -23.42
CA GLN A 26 12.44 57.95 -23.12
C GLN A 26 12.81 58.03 -21.62
N ASP A 27 13.98 58.61 -21.41
CA ASP A 27 14.92 58.46 -20.31
C ASP A 27 14.98 59.73 -19.43
N THR A 28 15.35 59.57 -18.14
CA THR A 28 16.01 60.54 -17.22
C THR A 28 15.29 61.82 -16.68
N PRO A 29 15.83 62.55 -15.67
CA PRO A 29 16.30 62.19 -14.30
C PRO A 29 15.91 63.25 -13.20
N VAL A 30 16.63 63.31 -12.05
CA VAL A 30 16.76 64.43 -11.02
C VAL A 30 15.90 64.28 -9.74
N LYS A 31 16.30 64.48 -8.46
CA LYS A 31 17.49 64.74 -7.58
C LYS A 31 16.97 64.46 -6.14
N ASN A 32 17.66 63.83 -5.18
CA ASN A 32 18.90 64.12 -4.42
C ASN A 32 18.84 65.27 -3.39
N GLU A 33 19.13 64.93 -2.12
CA GLU A 33 19.70 65.69 -0.97
C GLU A 33 19.12 65.13 0.35
N SER A 34 19.79 64.98 1.51
CA SER A 34 21.18 64.91 2.00
C SER A 34 21.07 64.91 3.53
N HIS A 35 21.89 64.13 4.26
CA HIS A 35 22.68 64.57 5.44
C HIS A 35 23.19 63.42 6.33
N GLU A 36 24.42 63.65 6.78
CA GLU A 36 25.37 62.86 7.56
C GLU A 36 25.10 62.81 9.08
N ASP A 37 26.05 62.16 9.78
CA ASP A 37 26.45 62.21 11.19
C ASP A 37 25.86 61.19 12.17
N GLU A 38 26.62 60.56 13.07
CA GLU A 38 28.07 60.35 13.27
C GLU A 38 28.21 59.38 14.48
N THR A 39 29.45 59.00 14.81
CA THR A 39 29.96 58.35 16.05
C THR A 39 30.04 56.81 16.03
N THR A 40 31.20 56.19 15.72
CA THR A 40 32.52 56.07 16.41
C THR A 40 32.53 55.16 17.63
N GLY A 41 33.42 54.15 17.62
CA GLY A 41 33.76 53.32 18.78
C GLY A 41 34.65 52.12 18.45
N ASP A 42 35.91 52.42 18.11
CA ASP A 42 37.04 51.50 17.95
C ASP A 42 37.36 50.72 19.25
N ILE A 43 38.01 49.54 19.17
CA ILE A 43 39.09 49.06 20.07
C ILE A 43 39.59 47.68 19.59
N SER A 44 40.90 47.63 19.30
CA SER A 44 41.70 46.47 18.95
C SER A 44 42.37 45.78 20.16
N MET A 45 42.53 44.46 20.06
CA MET A 45 43.64 43.57 20.50
C MET A 45 44.54 43.94 21.71
N ALA A 46 44.68 42.97 22.65
CA ALA A 46 45.93 42.69 23.37
C ALA A 46 45.97 41.26 23.97
N ASP A 47 47.15 40.63 23.84
CA ASP A 47 47.59 39.28 24.21
C ASP A 47 47.66 38.94 25.71
N VAL A 48 47.55 37.63 26.06
CA VAL A 48 48.38 36.96 27.11
C VAL A 48 48.63 35.45 26.81
N LYS A 49 49.90 35.13 26.52
CA LYS A 49 50.77 33.94 26.86
C LYS A 49 50.14 32.54 27.05
N ALA A 50 50.46 31.50 26.26
CA ALA A 50 51.71 30.72 26.06
C ALA A 50 51.92 29.53 27.02
N ASN A 51 51.89 28.29 26.48
CA ASN A 51 52.94 27.25 26.69
C ASN A 51 52.76 26.03 25.73
N LEU A 52 53.83 25.69 25.01
CA LEU A 52 54.09 24.48 24.22
C LEU A 52 55.14 23.62 24.98
N PRO A 53 55.37 22.32 24.68
CA PRO A 53 56.23 21.84 23.56
C PRO A 53 55.67 20.55 22.87
N SER A 54 56.10 20.03 21.72
CA SER A 54 57.21 20.27 20.78
C SER A 54 57.05 19.34 19.56
N GLU A 55 57.41 19.85 18.36
CA GLU A 55 58.15 19.22 17.22
C GLU A 55 57.63 17.92 16.57
N GLU A 56 57.60 17.70 15.24
CA GLU A 56 58.57 18.04 14.18
C GLU A 56 57.90 17.86 12.77
N SER A 57 57.87 18.90 11.92
CA SER A 57 58.54 19.01 10.60
C SER A 57 57.79 18.62 9.30
N LYS A 58 57.94 19.54 8.33
CA LYS A 58 57.44 19.70 6.94
C LYS A 58 57.95 18.62 5.97
N ASN A 59 57.44 18.31 4.78
CA ASN A 59 56.89 19.00 3.58
C ASN A 59 56.24 17.85 2.72
N GLU A 60 55.35 17.96 1.74
CA GLU A 60 55.20 18.91 0.63
C GLU A 60 53.85 18.65 -0.07
N ALA A 61 53.33 19.68 -0.74
CA ALA A 61 51.95 19.81 -1.22
C ALA A 61 51.57 19.01 -2.49
N LYS A 62 50.26 18.74 -2.66
CA LYS A 62 49.54 18.98 -3.93
C LYS A 62 48.01 18.95 -3.75
N LEU A 63 47.42 20.12 -4.00
CA LEU A 63 46.08 20.42 -4.52
C LEU A 63 45.20 19.21 -4.85
N ASP A 64 44.11 19.02 -4.08
CA ASP A 64 42.78 18.54 -4.53
C ASP A 64 41.82 18.49 -3.32
N GLU A 65 41.47 19.67 -2.77
CA GLU A 65 40.31 19.82 -1.87
C GLU A 65 39.21 20.59 -2.59
N LEU A 66 38.49 19.92 -3.48
CA LEU A 66 37.16 20.32 -3.92
C LEU A 66 36.38 19.05 -4.29
N PHE A 67 35.50 18.61 -3.37
CA PHE A 67 34.42 17.62 -3.50
C PHE A 67 34.74 16.11 -3.36
N ALA A 68 34.22 15.49 -2.28
CA ALA A 68 33.61 14.14 -2.20
C ALA A 68 33.34 13.82 -0.70
N ASP A 69 32.10 13.92 -0.24
CA ASP A 69 31.08 12.84 -0.17
C ASP A 69 31.32 11.88 1.01
N ASP A 70 30.61 12.18 2.09
CA ASP A 70 30.43 11.37 3.30
C ASP A 70 29.34 10.32 3.06
N ASP A 71 29.70 9.23 2.38
CA ASP A 71 28.90 8.00 2.31
C ASP A 71 29.29 7.08 3.49
N SER A 72 28.54 7.20 4.57
CA SER A 72 28.55 6.27 5.71
C SER A 72 27.28 5.42 5.68
N ASP A 73 27.35 4.28 4.99
CA ASP A 73 26.39 3.17 5.08
C ASP A 73 26.41 2.56 6.49
N GLU A 74 25.47 2.95 7.36
CA GLU A 74 25.23 2.22 8.61
C GLU A 74 24.28 1.03 8.39
N GLU A 75 24.92 -0.14 8.35
CA GLU A 75 24.38 -1.49 8.41
C GLU A 75 23.66 -1.70 9.76
N PHE A 76 22.32 -1.78 9.76
CA PHE A 76 21.55 -2.02 10.98
C PHE A 76 21.52 -3.52 11.35
N PRO A 77 21.93 -3.91 12.57
CA PRO A 77 21.91 -5.28 13.04
C PRO A 77 20.53 -5.68 13.60
N SER A 78 20.04 -6.83 13.15
CA SER A 78 18.86 -7.50 13.72
C SER A 78 19.12 -7.92 15.17
N THR A 79 18.48 -7.25 16.12
CA THR A 79 18.52 -7.63 17.55
C THR A 79 17.69 -8.88 17.82
N GLY A 80 18.31 -10.06 17.70
CA GLY A 80 17.85 -11.29 18.33
C GLY A 80 18.43 -11.41 19.74
N LYS A 81 17.62 -11.22 20.78
CA LYS A 81 18.04 -11.51 22.16
C LYS A 81 17.99 -13.01 22.40
N THR A 82 19.18 -13.61 22.44
CA THR A 82 19.50 -14.89 23.09
C THR A 82 19.04 -14.86 24.55
N THR A 83 18.18 -15.81 24.93
CA THR A 83 17.97 -16.16 26.34
C THR A 83 18.18 -17.67 26.49
N GLN A 84 18.90 -18.00 27.55
CA GLN A 84 19.55 -19.28 27.81
C GLN A 84 18.56 -20.44 28.01
N SER A 85 19.00 -21.61 27.54
CA SER A 85 18.40 -22.93 27.68
C SER A 85 18.47 -23.48 29.10
N GLN A 86 17.35 -24.00 29.61
CA GLN A 86 17.26 -25.01 30.67
C GLN A 86 16.14 -26.02 30.32
N PRO A 87 16.28 -27.32 30.66
CA PRO A 87 15.56 -28.42 30.03
C PRO A 87 14.17 -28.72 30.62
N ILE A 88 13.22 -29.11 29.77
CA ILE A 88 11.89 -29.60 30.15
C ILE A 88 11.94 -31.14 30.28
N PRO A 89 11.33 -31.74 31.32
CA PRO A 89 11.42 -33.18 31.54
C PRO A 89 10.50 -33.99 30.62
N THR A 90 11.05 -35.13 30.23
CA THR A 90 10.47 -36.30 29.56
C THR A 90 9.20 -36.85 30.21
N SER A 91 8.20 -37.17 29.38
CA SER A 91 7.22 -38.22 29.69
C SER A 91 7.07 -39.16 28.48
N SER A 92 7.09 -40.45 28.80
CA SER A 92 7.28 -41.62 27.93
C SER A 92 6.00 -42.08 27.20
N PRO A 93 6.11 -43.03 26.25
CA PRO A 93 5.13 -43.23 25.17
C PRO A 93 4.17 -44.41 25.41
N GLY A 94 3.09 -44.44 24.62
CA GLY A 94 2.39 -45.67 24.25
C GLY A 94 1.01 -45.44 23.61
N PRO A 95 0.44 -46.41 22.88
CA PRO A 95 1.06 -47.53 22.16
C PRO A 95 0.77 -47.48 20.65
N ASP A 96 1.57 -48.24 19.90
CA ASP A 96 1.33 -48.64 18.52
C ASP A 96 -0.08 -49.21 18.32
N SER A 97 -0.75 -48.76 17.25
CA SER A 97 -1.74 -49.57 16.56
C SER A 97 -1.56 -49.41 15.06
N SER A 98 -0.85 -50.38 14.48
CA SER A 98 -0.89 -50.68 13.06
C SER A 98 -2.27 -51.22 12.71
N ALA A 99 -3.07 -50.42 12.02
CA ALA A 99 -4.23 -50.89 11.29
C ALA A 99 -4.28 -50.18 9.93
N TYR A 100 -3.98 -50.95 8.88
CA TYR A 100 -4.31 -50.59 7.51
C TYR A 100 -5.82 -50.41 7.40
N GLN A 101 -6.27 -49.17 7.17
CA GLN A 101 -7.59 -48.91 6.59
C GLN A 101 -7.49 -47.78 5.57
N SER A 102 -8.10 -48.09 4.44
CA SER A 102 -8.23 -47.38 3.17
C SER A 102 -9.14 -46.15 3.29
N GLY A 103 -8.80 -45.09 2.55
CA GLY A 103 -9.74 -44.07 2.05
C GLY A 103 -10.00 -42.87 2.97
N ASP A 104 -9.78 -41.68 2.42
CA ASP A 104 -10.30 -40.37 2.88
C ASP A 104 -9.73 -39.73 4.17
N ALA A 105 -8.43 -39.45 4.19
CA ALA A 105 -7.87 -38.44 5.11
C ALA A 105 -7.23 -37.28 4.32
N PRO A 106 -7.52 -36.00 4.66
CA PRO A 106 -6.82 -34.87 4.05
C PRO A 106 -5.31 -34.99 4.33
N ILE A 107 -4.50 -34.56 3.35
CA ILE A 107 -3.04 -34.57 3.40
C ILE A 107 -2.58 -33.94 4.74
N ARG A 108 -2.06 -34.77 5.66
CA ARG A 108 -1.57 -34.35 6.99
C ARG A 108 -0.26 -33.54 6.94
N ALA A 109 0.25 -33.22 5.75
CA ALA A 109 1.48 -32.47 5.57
C ALA A 109 1.30 -30.99 5.88
N SER A 110 2.28 -30.40 6.55
CA SER A 110 2.29 -28.97 6.85
C SER A 110 2.34 -28.13 5.57
N ALA A 111 1.83 -26.90 5.58
CA ALA A 111 1.87 -26.02 4.39
C ALA A 111 3.31 -25.70 3.95
N SER A 112 4.26 -25.79 4.89
CA SER A 112 5.68 -25.60 4.67
C SER A 112 6.40 -26.85 4.15
N ASP A 113 5.68 -27.98 3.96
CA ASP A 113 6.26 -29.20 3.42
C ASP A 113 6.76 -28.93 1.99
N PRO A 114 8.05 -29.19 1.71
CA PRO A 114 8.63 -29.00 0.38
C PRO A 114 7.88 -29.73 -0.74
N GLU A 115 7.30 -30.91 -0.48
CA GLU A 115 6.56 -31.69 -1.48
C GLU A 115 5.20 -31.06 -1.81
N VAL A 116 4.51 -30.55 -0.79
CA VAL A 116 3.25 -29.79 -0.94
C VAL A 116 3.50 -28.54 -1.77
N MET A 117 4.52 -27.76 -1.41
CA MET A 117 4.89 -26.53 -2.11
C MET A 117 5.35 -26.79 -3.55
N ARG A 118 6.15 -27.85 -3.76
CA ARG A 118 6.56 -28.28 -5.10
C ARG A 118 5.34 -28.62 -5.96
N SER A 119 4.41 -29.40 -5.43
CA SER A 119 3.18 -29.81 -6.15
C SER A 119 2.33 -28.59 -6.52
N PHE A 120 2.16 -27.64 -5.61
CA PHE A 120 1.45 -26.39 -5.87
C PHE A 120 2.09 -25.58 -7.00
N TYR A 121 3.39 -25.27 -6.90
CA TYR A 121 4.08 -24.50 -7.93
C TYR A 121 4.18 -25.24 -9.25
N GLN A 122 4.16 -26.57 -9.25
CA GLN A 122 4.23 -27.36 -10.47
C GLN A 122 2.90 -27.38 -11.22
N ARG A 123 1.77 -27.50 -10.50
CA ARG A 123 0.45 -27.85 -11.05
C ARG A 123 -0.56 -26.70 -11.04
N LEU A 124 -0.52 -25.87 -9.99
CA LEU A 124 -1.60 -24.91 -9.67
C LEU A 124 -1.22 -23.45 -9.91
N PHE A 125 0.06 -23.09 -9.74
CA PHE A 125 0.47 -21.69 -9.84
C PHE A 125 0.30 -21.14 -11.28
N PRO A 126 -0.33 -19.96 -11.46
CA PRO A 126 -0.69 -19.42 -12.78
C PRO A 126 0.48 -18.74 -13.52
N TRP A 127 1.56 -19.49 -13.80
CA TRP A 127 2.80 -18.98 -14.40
C TRP A 127 2.61 -18.14 -15.65
N ARG A 128 1.74 -18.59 -16.56
CA ARG A 128 1.43 -17.89 -17.81
C ARG A 128 0.85 -16.51 -17.55
N TYR A 129 -0.13 -16.41 -16.65
CA TYR A 129 -0.79 -15.13 -16.36
C TYR A 129 0.10 -14.21 -15.53
N LEU A 130 0.91 -14.75 -14.61
CA LEU A 130 1.93 -13.97 -13.90
C LEU A 130 2.92 -13.33 -14.90
N PHE A 131 3.41 -14.12 -15.86
CA PHE A 131 4.29 -13.63 -16.90
C PHE A 131 3.60 -12.55 -17.75
N GLN A 132 2.42 -12.83 -18.29
CA GLN A 132 1.69 -11.88 -19.15
C GLN A 132 1.36 -10.57 -18.42
N TRP A 133 1.04 -10.65 -17.12
CA TRP A 133 0.83 -9.47 -16.28
C TRP A 133 2.08 -8.61 -16.18
N LEU A 134 3.22 -9.20 -15.79
CA LEU A 134 4.45 -8.47 -15.50
C LEU A 134 5.25 -8.06 -16.75
N ASN A 135 5.06 -8.80 -17.84
CA ASN A 135 5.68 -8.55 -19.15
C ASN A 135 4.87 -7.59 -20.03
N HIS A 136 3.60 -7.33 -19.66
CA HIS A 136 2.65 -6.46 -20.38
C HIS A 136 2.46 -6.81 -21.87
N SER A 137 2.84 -8.02 -22.26
CA SER A 137 2.87 -8.53 -23.64
C SER A 137 2.80 -10.06 -23.63
N PRO A 138 2.24 -10.70 -24.68
CA PRO A 138 2.31 -12.15 -24.82
C PRO A 138 3.72 -12.68 -25.14
N THR A 139 4.60 -11.84 -25.72
CA THR A 139 5.96 -12.22 -26.10
C THR A 139 6.99 -11.59 -25.16
N PRO A 140 8.07 -12.29 -24.77
CA PRO A 140 9.10 -11.75 -23.88
C PRO A 140 9.60 -10.36 -24.26
N THR A 141 9.69 -9.48 -23.26
CA THR A 141 10.25 -8.13 -23.36
C THR A 141 11.16 -7.86 -22.16
N ASN A 142 11.80 -6.69 -22.14
CA ASN A 142 12.60 -6.26 -21.01
C ASN A 142 11.76 -6.00 -19.74
N ASP A 143 10.44 -5.77 -19.86
CA ASP A 143 9.56 -5.59 -18.70
C ASP A 143 9.49 -6.85 -17.81
N PHE A 144 9.81 -8.02 -18.38
CA PHE A 144 10.03 -9.25 -17.61
C PHE A 144 11.52 -9.58 -17.46
N GLY A 145 12.30 -9.51 -18.56
CA GLY A 145 13.71 -9.89 -18.57
C GLY A 145 14.61 -9.08 -17.64
N HIS A 146 14.30 -7.80 -17.41
CA HIS A 146 15.03 -6.92 -16.50
C HIS A 146 14.31 -6.68 -15.18
N ARG A 147 13.25 -7.44 -14.89
CA ARG A 147 12.51 -7.32 -13.63
C ARG A 147 13.22 -8.06 -12.51
N GLU A 148 13.33 -7.39 -11.37
CA GLU A 148 13.81 -8.03 -10.15
C GLU A 148 12.73 -8.91 -9.52
N PHE A 149 13.14 -10.11 -9.14
CA PHE A 149 12.46 -10.98 -8.20
C PHE A 149 13.39 -11.21 -7.00
N ALA A 150 12.80 -11.28 -5.81
CA ALA A 150 13.52 -11.68 -4.61
C ALA A 150 12.90 -12.96 -4.03
N PHE A 151 13.74 -13.94 -3.71
CA PHE A 151 13.31 -15.23 -3.15
C PHE A 151 13.70 -15.31 -1.68
N THR A 152 12.74 -15.60 -0.82
CA THR A 152 13.01 -16.03 0.55
C THR A 152 12.99 -17.55 0.59
N LEU A 153 14.10 -18.18 0.93
CA LEU A 153 14.20 -19.64 1.03
C LEU A 153 13.64 -20.14 2.38
N GLN A 154 13.54 -21.46 2.54
CA GLN A 154 13.04 -22.08 3.78
C GLN A 154 13.97 -21.87 4.98
N ASN A 155 15.25 -21.62 4.73
CA ASN A 155 16.25 -21.27 5.75
C ASN A 155 16.40 -19.75 5.94
N ASP A 156 15.39 -18.98 5.54
CA ASP A 156 15.36 -17.50 5.59
C ASP A 156 16.45 -16.78 4.76
N ALA A 157 17.22 -17.51 3.95
CA ALA A 157 18.15 -16.88 3.01
C ALA A 157 17.38 -16.02 2.00
N TYR A 158 17.78 -14.76 1.86
CA TYR A 158 17.11 -13.77 1.02
C TYR A 158 17.92 -13.49 -0.25
N LEU A 159 17.44 -14.01 -1.38
CA LEU A 159 18.11 -13.90 -2.68
C LEU A 159 17.49 -12.79 -3.51
N ARG A 160 18.10 -11.61 -3.50
CA ARG A 160 17.68 -10.46 -4.31
C ARG A 160 18.23 -10.49 -5.74
N TYR A 161 17.71 -9.58 -6.57
CA TYR A 161 18.17 -9.34 -7.94
C TYR A 161 18.16 -10.59 -8.83
N GLN A 162 17.21 -11.50 -8.58
CA GLN A 162 16.89 -12.55 -9.55
C GLN A 162 16.11 -11.93 -10.71
N SER A 163 16.26 -12.48 -11.89
CA SER A 163 15.55 -12.04 -13.09
C SER A 163 15.44 -13.21 -14.05
N PHE A 164 14.43 -13.18 -14.91
CA PHE A 164 14.12 -14.27 -15.81
C PHE A 164 13.56 -13.70 -17.11
N PRO A 165 13.98 -14.17 -18.30
CA PRO A 165 13.42 -13.68 -19.56
C PRO A 165 12.07 -14.34 -19.91
N THR A 166 11.72 -15.49 -19.31
CA THR A 166 10.48 -16.23 -19.63
C THR A 166 9.82 -16.85 -18.40
N ALA A 167 8.52 -17.17 -18.53
CA ALA A 167 7.74 -17.88 -17.52
C ALA A 167 8.34 -19.25 -17.14
N ASP A 168 8.89 -19.97 -18.11
CA ASP A 168 9.47 -21.30 -17.89
C ASP A 168 10.74 -21.24 -17.05
N LEU A 169 11.55 -20.19 -17.19
CA LEU A 169 12.79 -20.04 -16.44
C LEU A 169 12.54 -19.67 -14.98
N ILE A 170 11.59 -18.77 -14.69
CA ILE A 170 11.18 -18.52 -13.31
C ILE A 170 10.55 -19.75 -12.69
N ARG A 171 9.68 -20.46 -13.42
CA ARG A 171 9.06 -21.71 -12.95
C ARG A 171 10.13 -22.75 -12.60
N LYS A 172 11.12 -22.94 -13.47
CA LYS A 172 12.24 -23.87 -13.24
C LYS A 172 12.99 -23.54 -11.96
N ASP A 173 13.33 -22.27 -11.75
CA ASP A 173 14.09 -21.85 -10.56
C ASP A 173 13.26 -21.88 -9.28
N VAL A 174 11.96 -21.55 -9.33
CA VAL A 174 11.06 -21.71 -8.18
C VAL A 174 10.90 -23.19 -7.81
N LEU A 175 10.78 -24.10 -8.77
CA LEU A 175 10.71 -25.55 -8.49
C LEU A 175 12.03 -26.15 -8.00
N ARG A 176 13.16 -25.52 -8.35
CA ARG A 176 14.49 -25.94 -7.91
C ARG A 176 14.80 -25.45 -6.50
N LEU A 177 14.50 -24.19 -6.21
CA LEU A 177 14.84 -23.53 -4.94
C LEU A 177 13.73 -23.66 -3.88
N LEU A 178 12.49 -23.88 -4.29
CA LEU A 178 11.29 -23.97 -3.44
C LEU A 178 11.22 -22.85 -2.37
N PRO A 179 11.24 -21.57 -2.80
CA PRO A 179 11.17 -20.46 -1.87
C PRO A 179 9.86 -20.50 -1.05
N SER A 180 9.95 -20.11 0.22
CA SER A 180 8.79 -19.94 1.11
C SER A 180 7.87 -18.84 0.60
N ARG A 181 8.44 -17.79 0.00
CA ARG A 181 7.75 -16.75 -0.75
C ARG A 181 8.69 -16.11 -1.76
N PHE A 182 8.12 -15.44 -2.75
CA PHE A 182 8.89 -14.52 -3.59
C PHE A 182 8.16 -13.18 -3.76
N GLU A 183 8.97 -12.17 -3.98
CA GLU A 183 8.56 -10.76 -4.07
C GLU A 183 8.94 -10.22 -5.46
N ILE A 184 8.17 -9.26 -5.93
CA ILE A 184 8.29 -8.64 -7.24
C ILE A 184 8.79 -7.21 -7.07
N GLY A 185 9.88 -6.90 -7.76
CA GLY A 185 10.55 -5.61 -7.79
C GLY A 185 10.30 -4.84 -9.07
N PRO A 186 11.08 -3.76 -9.27
CA PRO A 186 11.00 -2.96 -10.49
C PRO A 186 11.64 -3.65 -11.68
N VAL A 187 11.34 -3.10 -12.85
CA VAL A 187 12.09 -3.30 -14.08
C VAL A 187 13.30 -2.36 -14.05
N TYR A 188 14.49 -2.91 -14.24
CA TYR A 188 15.74 -2.14 -14.28
C TYR A 188 16.18 -1.79 -15.71
N SER A 189 17.11 -0.84 -15.81
CA SER A 189 17.78 -0.47 -17.06
C SER A 189 18.54 -1.62 -17.72
N THR A 190 19.06 -2.54 -16.92
CA THR A 190 19.77 -3.74 -17.37
C THR A 190 19.33 -4.96 -16.56
N ASN A 191 19.76 -6.14 -16.96
CA ASN A 191 19.52 -7.37 -16.22
C ASN A 191 20.02 -7.27 -14.75
N PRO A 192 19.14 -7.43 -13.74
CA PRO A 192 19.51 -7.37 -12.31
C PRO A 192 20.60 -8.35 -11.88
N ARG A 193 20.71 -9.51 -12.55
CA ARG A 193 21.73 -10.53 -12.24
C ARG A 193 23.14 -10.08 -12.61
N ASP A 194 23.25 -9.21 -13.61
CA ASP A 194 24.53 -8.73 -14.15
C ASP A 194 24.99 -7.42 -13.48
N ARG A 195 24.25 -6.92 -12.48
CA ARG A 195 24.53 -5.62 -11.83
C ARG A 195 25.96 -5.45 -11.34
N LYS A 196 26.59 -6.54 -10.87
CA LYS A 196 27.96 -6.54 -10.34
C LYS A 196 29.03 -6.45 -11.43
N GLN A 197 28.67 -6.68 -12.69
CA GLN A 197 29.57 -6.64 -13.84
C GLN A 197 29.53 -5.28 -14.55
N LEU A 198 28.65 -4.37 -14.14
CA LEU A 198 28.51 -3.05 -14.74
C LEU A 198 29.69 -2.15 -14.34
N LYS A 199 30.37 -1.61 -15.35
CA LYS A 199 31.47 -0.65 -15.14
C LYS A 199 31.00 0.67 -14.52
N ASN A 200 29.77 1.07 -14.82
CA ASN A 200 29.14 2.26 -14.24
C ASN A 200 27.92 1.82 -13.42
N LEU A 201 28.07 1.79 -12.10
CA LEU A 201 26.98 1.41 -11.18
C LEU A 201 25.79 2.37 -11.25
N SER A 202 26.02 3.66 -11.53
CA SER A 202 24.93 4.64 -11.68
C SER A 202 24.02 4.37 -12.89
N ALA A 203 24.48 3.55 -13.85
CA ALA A 203 23.66 3.12 -14.97
C ALA A 203 22.61 2.08 -14.55
N PHE A 204 22.79 1.38 -13.43
CA PHE A 204 21.83 0.43 -12.88
C PHE A 204 20.78 1.14 -12.05
N ARG A 205 19.61 1.39 -12.65
CA ARG A 205 18.54 2.13 -12.00
C ARG A 205 17.18 1.53 -12.32
N PRO A 206 16.22 1.62 -11.38
CA PRO A 206 14.87 1.15 -11.63
C PRO A 206 14.15 2.12 -12.58
N LEU A 207 13.45 1.58 -13.57
CA LEU A 207 12.79 2.34 -14.64
C LEU A 207 11.28 2.40 -14.45
N SER A 208 10.67 1.27 -14.11
CA SER A 208 9.22 1.16 -13.95
C SER A 208 8.86 0.08 -12.95
N LYS A 209 7.75 0.27 -12.26
CA LYS A 209 7.17 -0.69 -11.31
C LYS A 209 5.72 -0.31 -11.09
N GLU A 210 4.83 -1.26 -10.98
CA GLU A 210 3.47 -1.03 -10.49
C GLU A 210 3.48 -0.14 -9.21
N LEU A 211 2.50 0.76 -9.10
CA LEU A 211 2.31 1.53 -7.87
C LEU A 211 1.59 0.62 -6.88
N CYS A 212 2.19 0.41 -5.71
CA CYS A 212 1.72 -0.56 -4.74
C CYS A 212 1.26 0.11 -3.45
N PHE A 213 0.26 -0.47 -2.80
CA PHE A 213 -0.16 -0.10 -1.44
C PHE A 213 -0.27 -1.37 -0.61
N ASP A 214 0.11 -1.30 0.67
CA ASP A 214 -0.02 -2.38 1.64
C ASP A 214 -0.83 -1.90 2.84
N ILE A 215 -1.70 -2.78 3.31
CA ILE A 215 -2.62 -2.57 4.43
C ILE A 215 -2.55 -3.81 5.30
N ASP A 216 -2.04 -3.68 6.54
CA ASP A 216 -1.98 -4.76 7.53
C ASP A 216 -2.90 -4.43 8.71
N LEU A 217 -3.68 -5.42 9.17
CA LEU A 217 -4.53 -5.29 10.34
C LEU A 217 -3.78 -4.97 11.64
N THR A 218 -2.47 -5.19 11.74
CA THR A 218 -1.73 -4.74 12.94
C THR A 218 -1.71 -3.23 13.11
N ASP A 219 -1.86 -2.47 12.03
CA ASP A 219 -1.92 -1.01 12.14
C ASP A 219 -3.22 -0.53 12.80
N TYR A 220 -4.18 -1.45 13.00
CA TYR A 220 -5.46 -1.24 13.64
C TYR A 220 -5.54 -1.85 15.06
N ASP A 221 -4.43 -2.41 15.60
CA ASP A 221 -4.40 -3.05 16.93
C ASP A 221 -4.80 -2.11 18.09
N ASP A 222 -4.70 -0.79 17.90
CA ASP A 222 -5.12 0.21 18.88
C ASP A 222 -6.64 0.46 18.91
N ILE A 223 -7.37 0.06 17.87
CA ILE A 223 -8.81 0.30 17.70
C ILE A 223 -9.65 -0.96 17.49
N ARG A 224 -9.05 -2.08 17.09
CA ARG A 224 -9.73 -3.38 17.05
C ARG A 224 -9.66 -4.07 18.42
N THR A 225 -10.70 -4.81 18.76
CA THR A 225 -10.87 -5.44 20.07
C THR A 225 -11.14 -6.94 19.98
N CYS A 226 -11.57 -7.42 18.81
CA CYS A 226 -11.97 -8.81 18.61
C CYS A 226 -10.79 -9.78 18.42
N CYS A 227 -9.62 -9.27 18.03
CA CYS A 227 -8.43 -10.06 17.73
C CYS A 227 -7.16 -9.24 17.96
N ASP A 228 -6.06 -9.94 18.22
CA ASP A 228 -4.78 -9.31 18.55
C ASP A 228 -3.69 -9.79 17.58
N LYS A 229 -2.74 -8.91 17.26
CA LYS A 229 -1.51 -9.24 16.52
C LYS A 229 -1.80 -9.98 15.20
N ALA A 230 -1.47 -11.27 15.12
CA ALA A 230 -1.57 -12.07 13.91
C ALA A 230 -2.97 -12.63 13.66
N ASN A 231 -3.85 -12.62 14.68
CA ASN A 231 -5.17 -13.20 14.59
C ASN A 231 -6.13 -12.27 13.84
N ILE A 232 -7.06 -12.89 13.12
CA ILE A 232 -8.08 -12.22 12.32
C ILE A 232 -9.42 -12.92 12.48
N CYS A 233 -10.49 -12.17 12.28
CA CYS A 233 -11.83 -12.68 12.06
C CYS A 233 -12.58 -11.74 11.13
N ILE A 234 -13.79 -12.12 10.71
CA ILE A 234 -14.61 -11.32 9.80
C ILE A 234 -14.94 -9.92 10.36
N LYS A 235 -14.96 -9.75 11.69
CA LYS A 235 -15.22 -8.45 12.33
C LYS A 235 -14.10 -7.44 12.08
N CYS A 236 -12.84 -7.81 12.34
CA CYS A 236 -11.72 -6.90 12.07
C CYS A 236 -11.35 -6.83 10.59
N TRP A 237 -11.70 -7.85 9.79
CA TRP A 237 -11.51 -7.79 8.34
C TRP A 237 -12.27 -6.61 7.69
N GLN A 238 -13.35 -6.14 8.31
CA GLN A 238 -14.06 -4.95 7.83
C GLN A 238 -13.16 -3.71 7.75
N PHE A 239 -12.09 -3.60 8.56
CA PHE A 239 -11.10 -2.52 8.39
C PHE A 239 -10.39 -2.59 7.05
N ILE A 240 -10.07 -3.79 6.57
CA ILE A 240 -9.49 -3.99 5.23
C ILE A 240 -10.52 -3.67 4.15
N THR A 241 -11.78 -4.12 4.32
CA THR A 241 -12.89 -3.81 3.40
C THR A 241 -13.08 -2.29 3.23
N MET A 242 -13.18 -1.55 4.34
CA MET A 242 -13.27 -0.09 4.37
C MET A 242 -12.08 0.56 3.67
N ALA A 243 -10.87 0.08 3.98
CA ALA A 243 -9.64 0.65 3.46
C ALA A 243 -9.50 0.44 1.94
N ILE A 244 -9.79 -0.78 1.45
CA ILE A 244 -9.85 -1.08 0.01
C ILE A 244 -10.85 -0.15 -0.67
N ARG A 245 -12.06 0.01 -0.12
CA ARG A 245 -13.11 0.83 -0.74
C ARG A 245 -12.71 2.29 -0.88
N VAL A 246 -12.16 2.90 0.18
CA VAL A 246 -11.71 4.31 0.15
C VAL A 246 -10.55 4.50 -0.83
N VAL A 247 -9.55 3.63 -0.79
CA VAL A 247 -8.37 3.74 -1.65
C VAL A 247 -8.72 3.46 -3.11
N ASP A 248 -9.51 2.42 -3.41
CA ASP A 248 -9.90 2.07 -4.78
C ASP A 248 -10.71 3.19 -5.44
N VAL A 249 -11.66 3.80 -4.71
CA VAL A 249 -12.42 4.96 -5.19
C VAL A 249 -11.50 6.14 -5.49
N ALA A 250 -10.57 6.48 -4.59
CA ALA A 250 -9.64 7.58 -4.83
C ALA A 250 -8.72 7.31 -6.05
N LEU A 251 -8.18 6.09 -6.17
CA LEU A 251 -7.34 5.69 -7.29
C LEU A 251 -8.09 5.75 -8.63
N ARG A 252 -9.37 5.37 -8.65
CA ARG A 252 -10.20 5.40 -9.87
C ARG A 252 -10.72 6.78 -10.20
N GLU A 253 -11.33 7.47 -9.25
CA GLU A 253 -12.05 8.73 -9.51
C GLU A 253 -11.12 9.94 -9.52
N ASP A 254 -10.10 9.98 -8.66
CA ASP A 254 -9.25 11.16 -8.52
C ASP A 254 -8.03 11.07 -9.45
N PHE A 255 -7.41 9.89 -9.53
CA PHE A 255 -6.22 9.67 -10.36
C PHE A 255 -6.52 9.05 -11.73
N GLY A 256 -7.75 8.56 -11.95
CA GLY A 256 -8.15 7.97 -13.23
C GLY A 256 -7.41 6.68 -13.56
N PHE A 257 -7.03 5.88 -12.57
CA PHE A 257 -6.43 4.56 -12.80
C PHE A 257 -7.49 3.52 -13.10
N LYS A 258 -7.21 2.63 -14.05
CA LYS A 258 -8.15 1.61 -14.51
C LYS A 258 -7.80 0.22 -13.99
N HIS A 259 -6.52 -0.13 -14.07
CA HIS A 259 -6.01 -1.47 -13.82
C HIS A 259 -5.47 -1.58 -12.40
N ILE A 260 -6.38 -1.66 -11.45
CA ILE A 260 -6.06 -1.86 -10.02
C ILE A 260 -6.42 -3.30 -9.66
N MET A 261 -5.45 -4.04 -9.12
CA MET A 261 -5.66 -5.39 -8.60
C MET A 261 -5.38 -5.41 -7.11
N TRP A 262 -6.40 -5.72 -6.31
CA TRP A 262 -6.26 -5.98 -4.89
C TRP A 262 -6.00 -7.46 -4.66
N VAL A 263 -5.11 -7.80 -3.74
CA VAL A 263 -4.64 -9.16 -3.49
C VAL A 263 -4.59 -9.39 -1.99
N TYR A 264 -5.22 -10.46 -1.53
CA TYR A 264 -5.11 -10.91 -0.16
C TYR A 264 -3.67 -11.30 0.16
N SER A 265 -3.11 -10.83 1.28
CA SER A 265 -1.71 -11.07 1.66
C SER A 265 -1.41 -12.51 2.10
N GLY A 266 -2.46 -13.36 2.18
CA GLY A 266 -2.44 -14.73 2.67
C GLY A 266 -2.63 -14.85 4.19
N ARG A 267 -2.70 -13.72 4.91
CA ARG A 267 -3.01 -13.69 6.35
C ARG A 267 -3.94 -12.54 6.72
N ARG A 268 -3.42 -11.34 6.99
CA ARG A 268 -4.17 -10.30 7.73
C ARG A 268 -4.17 -8.94 7.06
N GLY A 269 -3.95 -8.92 5.76
CA GLY A 269 -3.82 -7.68 5.01
C GLY A 269 -4.15 -7.86 3.54
N ALA A 270 -4.06 -6.76 2.80
CA ALA A 270 -4.29 -6.72 1.37
C ALA A 270 -3.28 -5.79 0.69
N HIS A 271 -2.86 -6.17 -0.52
CA HIS A 271 -1.95 -5.41 -1.36
C HIS A 271 -2.69 -4.90 -2.59
N ALA A 272 -2.55 -3.62 -2.92
CA ALA A 272 -2.96 -3.09 -4.22
C ALA A 272 -1.79 -3.09 -5.20
N TRP A 273 -2.08 -3.42 -6.46
CA TRP A 273 -1.18 -3.30 -7.60
C TRP A 273 -1.84 -2.43 -8.66
N VAL A 274 -1.45 -1.16 -8.75
CA VAL A 274 -1.89 -0.24 -9.80
C VAL A 274 -0.99 -0.42 -11.02
N CYS A 275 -1.56 -0.99 -12.06
CA CYS A 275 -0.84 -1.54 -13.21
C CYS A 275 -0.90 -0.65 -14.45
N ASP A 276 -1.64 0.47 -14.45
CA ASP A 276 -1.68 1.41 -15.56
C ASP A 276 -0.26 1.86 -15.96
N LYS A 277 0.03 1.94 -17.27
CA LYS A 277 1.34 2.36 -17.78
C LYS A 277 1.84 3.68 -17.19
N LYS A 278 0.93 4.65 -17.01
CA LYS A 278 1.23 5.95 -16.37
C LYS A 278 1.63 5.79 -14.89
N ALA A 279 1.02 4.85 -14.15
CA ALA A 279 1.37 4.55 -12.77
C ALA A 279 2.74 3.85 -12.70
N ARG A 280 2.98 2.91 -13.64
CA ARG A 280 4.24 2.15 -13.67
C ARG A 280 5.48 3.03 -13.83
N ASN A 281 5.34 4.09 -14.61
CA ASN A 281 6.41 5.03 -14.96
C ASN A 281 6.48 6.24 -14.02
N MET A 282 5.76 6.26 -12.90
CA MET A 282 5.90 7.31 -11.89
C MET A 282 7.25 7.23 -11.20
N ASP A 283 7.96 8.35 -11.15
CA ASP A 283 9.14 8.55 -10.30
C ASP A 283 8.75 8.62 -8.80
N ASP A 284 9.76 8.60 -7.94
CA ASP A 284 9.58 8.62 -6.48
C ASP A 284 8.87 9.89 -5.98
N GLN A 285 9.01 11.03 -6.67
CA GLN A 285 8.33 12.27 -6.27
C GLN A 285 6.82 12.16 -6.50
N LYS A 286 6.40 11.69 -7.69
CA LYS A 286 4.99 11.46 -8.01
C LYS A 286 4.40 10.40 -7.09
N ARG A 287 5.13 9.32 -6.82
CA ARG A 287 4.72 8.27 -5.86
C ARG A 287 4.50 8.82 -4.46
N ARG A 288 5.45 9.60 -3.94
CA ARG A 288 5.31 10.30 -2.65
C ARG A 288 4.09 11.21 -2.61
N ALA A 289 3.79 11.93 -3.69
CA ALA A 289 2.62 12.80 -3.76
C ALA A 289 1.30 12.01 -3.73
N VAL A 290 1.19 10.90 -4.48
CA VAL A 290 0.00 10.02 -4.46
C VAL A 290 -0.17 9.37 -3.08
N ALA A 291 0.92 8.85 -2.51
CA ALA A 291 0.93 8.24 -1.19
C ALA A 291 0.49 9.28 -0.13
N GLY A 292 1.11 10.46 -0.12
CA GLY A 292 0.79 11.55 0.82
C GLY A 292 -0.62 12.11 0.66
N TYR A 293 -1.22 12.03 -0.54
CA TYR A 293 -2.63 12.38 -0.76
C TYR A 293 -3.58 11.43 -0.01
N LEU A 294 -3.21 10.14 0.08
CA LEU A 294 -3.99 9.11 0.77
C LEU A 294 -3.63 9.00 2.26
N GLU A 295 -2.50 9.54 2.70
CA GLU A 295 -2.02 9.51 4.09
C GLU A 295 -2.70 10.58 4.96
N VAL A 296 -3.81 10.20 5.60
CA VAL A 296 -4.60 11.10 6.46
C VAL A 296 -4.20 10.99 7.93
N LEU A 297 -3.97 9.77 8.42
CA LEU A 297 -3.52 9.55 9.79
C LEU A 297 -2.01 9.76 9.87
N LYS A 298 -1.58 10.61 10.80
CA LYS A 298 -0.16 10.87 11.07
C LYS A 298 0.12 10.69 12.57
N GLY A 299 1.23 10.04 12.90
CA GLY A 299 1.64 9.76 14.29
C GLY A 299 1.50 8.29 14.69
N GLY A 300 2.31 7.86 15.64
CA GLY A 300 2.37 6.47 16.11
C GLY A 300 1.28 6.08 17.11
N ALA A 301 1.31 4.85 17.62
CA ALA A 301 0.34 4.36 18.61
C ALA A 301 0.31 5.16 19.93
N GLN A 302 1.36 5.94 20.22
CA GLN A 302 1.48 6.80 21.41
C GLN A 302 1.26 8.29 21.14
N SER A 303 1.05 8.72 19.89
CA SER A 303 0.62 10.10 19.64
C SER A 303 -0.84 10.26 20.04
N GLY A 304 -1.21 11.46 20.56
CA GLY A 304 -2.60 11.82 20.83
C GLY A 304 -3.44 11.89 19.55
N LYS A 305 -3.92 13.08 19.17
CA LYS A 305 -4.75 13.25 17.96
C LYS A 305 -4.00 12.86 16.68
N LYS A 306 -4.48 11.83 15.96
CA LYS A 306 -3.83 11.31 14.74
C LYS A 306 -4.28 11.99 13.46
N VAL A 307 -5.47 12.59 13.48
CA VAL A 307 -6.07 13.25 12.32
C VAL A 307 -5.91 14.76 12.43
N ASN A 308 -5.09 15.32 11.54
CA ASN A 308 -4.80 16.77 11.49
C ASN A 308 -5.10 17.30 10.09
N VAL A 309 -6.39 17.50 9.80
CA VAL A 309 -6.89 17.87 8.47
C VAL A 309 -7.25 19.36 8.39
N ARG A 310 -6.96 19.98 7.25
CA ARG A 310 -7.35 21.37 6.96
C ARG A 310 -8.85 21.45 6.66
N ARG A 311 -9.48 22.57 7.06
CA ARG A 311 -10.89 22.86 6.80
C ARG A 311 -11.05 24.09 5.89
N PRO A 312 -12.06 24.14 5.00
CA PRO A 312 -13.05 23.09 4.71
C PRO A 312 -12.39 21.81 4.21
N LEU A 313 -13.03 20.66 4.47
CA LEU A 313 -12.44 19.35 4.13
C LEU A 313 -12.24 19.22 2.62
N HIS A 314 -11.12 18.62 2.23
CA HIS A 314 -10.87 18.27 0.83
C HIS A 314 -11.98 17.33 0.32
N PRO A 315 -12.43 17.42 -0.94
CA PRO A 315 -13.50 16.58 -1.49
C PRO A 315 -13.30 15.07 -1.27
N HIS A 316 -12.06 14.57 -1.38
CA HIS A 316 -11.71 13.19 -1.03
C HIS A 316 -12.07 12.80 0.40
N LEU A 317 -11.79 13.68 1.38
CA LEU A 317 -12.13 13.41 2.78
C LEU A 317 -13.64 13.44 3.01
N THR A 318 -14.35 14.38 2.37
CA THR A 318 -15.82 14.44 2.44
C THR A 318 -16.45 13.17 1.86
N ARG A 319 -15.99 12.70 0.69
CA ARG A 319 -16.44 11.45 0.09
C ARG A 319 -16.05 10.24 0.94
N SER A 320 -14.85 10.23 1.52
CA SER A 320 -14.39 9.16 2.41
C SER A 320 -15.28 9.07 3.65
N LEU A 321 -15.63 10.19 4.29
CA LEU A 321 -16.56 10.20 5.42
C LEU A 321 -17.94 9.63 5.05
N GLU A 322 -18.44 9.92 3.85
CA GLU A 322 -19.71 9.39 3.37
C GLU A 322 -19.67 7.87 3.16
N ILE A 323 -18.55 7.33 2.69
CA ILE A 323 -18.32 5.88 2.58
C ILE A 323 -18.25 5.25 3.99
N LEU A 324 -17.52 5.89 4.91
CA LEU A 324 -17.14 5.32 6.20
C LEU A 324 -18.23 5.45 7.28
N LYS A 325 -19.23 6.33 7.11
CA LYS A 325 -20.22 6.61 8.16
C LYS A 325 -21.00 5.37 8.62
N THR A 326 -21.38 4.49 7.69
CA THR A 326 -22.16 3.28 8.02
C THR A 326 -21.27 2.27 8.74
N HIS A 327 -20.05 2.07 8.22
CA HIS A 327 -19.05 1.22 8.86
C HIS A 327 -18.65 1.71 10.26
N PHE A 328 -18.60 3.03 10.49
CA PHE A 328 -18.35 3.57 11.81
C PHE A 328 -19.43 3.12 12.81
N SER A 329 -20.71 3.18 12.41
CA SER A 329 -21.80 2.74 13.29
C SER A 329 -21.77 1.22 13.52
N GLU A 330 -21.78 0.44 12.44
CA GLU A 330 -21.98 -1.02 12.51
C GLU A 330 -20.70 -1.77 12.87
N ASP A 331 -19.58 -1.45 12.20
CA ASP A 331 -18.34 -2.19 12.37
C ASP A 331 -17.51 -1.67 13.54
N VAL A 332 -17.44 -0.36 13.75
CA VAL A 332 -16.64 0.20 14.85
C VAL A 332 -17.45 0.24 16.15
N LEU A 333 -18.54 1.00 16.22
CA LEU A 333 -19.24 1.22 17.49
C LEU A 333 -19.92 -0.04 18.03
N GLU A 334 -20.57 -0.84 17.17
CA GLU A 334 -21.29 -2.04 17.60
C GLU A 334 -20.40 -3.29 17.67
N ARG A 335 -19.63 -3.60 16.62
CA ARG A 335 -18.88 -4.86 16.55
C ARG A 335 -17.53 -4.83 17.26
N GLN A 336 -16.80 -3.71 17.21
CA GLN A 336 -15.53 -3.57 17.95
C GLN A 336 -15.77 -2.99 19.35
N ASP A 337 -16.79 -2.17 19.56
CA ASP A 337 -17.05 -1.53 20.86
C ASP A 337 -15.77 -0.95 21.52
N PRO A 338 -15.00 -0.10 20.80
CA PRO A 338 -13.62 0.24 21.18
C PRO A 338 -13.53 1.12 22.44
N TRP A 339 -14.63 1.61 22.97
CA TRP A 339 -14.68 2.46 24.15
C TRP A 339 -15.41 1.79 25.32
N ASP A 340 -15.53 0.46 25.31
CA ASP A 340 -16.15 -0.31 26.39
C ASP A 340 -15.50 -0.03 27.76
N THR A 341 -14.17 -0.02 27.83
CA THR A 341 -13.41 0.26 29.06
C THR A 341 -13.19 1.75 29.31
N ASP A 342 -13.02 2.10 30.58
CA ASP A 342 -12.76 3.48 31.00
C ASP A 342 -11.44 4.02 30.43
N GLU A 343 -10.39 3.18 30.32
CA GLU A 343 -9.11 3.62 29.74
C GLU A 343 -9.24 4.00 28.27
N ARG A 344 -10.05 3.24 27.51
CA ARG A 344 -10.27 3.53 26.08
C ARG A 344 -11.26 4.67 25.88
N ALA A 345 -12.27 4.77 26.74
CA ALA A 345 -13.19 5.90 26.75
C ALA A 345 -12.46 7.23 27.03
N GLU A 346 -11.42 7.23 27.87
CA GLU A 346 -10.60 8.42 28.10
C GLU A 346 -9.84 8.87 26.84
N LYS A 347 -9.42 7.93 25.96
CA LYS A 347 -8.84 8.29 24.66
C LYS A 347 -9.83 9.04 23.77
N LEU A 348 -11.11 8.63 23.76
CA LEU A 348 -12.16 9.36 23.07
C LEU A 348 -12.31 10.79 23.61
N LEU A 349 -12.30 10.97 24.93
CA LEU A 349 -12.40 12.30 25.55
C LEU A 349 -11.24 13.22 25.14
N GLN A 350 -10.03 12.69 24.99
CA GLN A 350 -8.87 13.47 24.53
C GLN A 350 -9.02 14.02 23.10
N LEU A 351 -9.91 13.43 22.29
CA LEU A 351 -10.19 13.88 20.92
C LEU A 351 -11.26 14.98 20.84
N LEU A 352 -11.97 15.24 21.95
CA LEU A 352 -13.00 16.27 22.03
C LEU A 352 -12.41 17.63 22.42
N PRO A 353 -12.95 18.75 21.89
CA PRO A 353 -12.36 20.07 22.05
C PRO A 353 -12.68 20.74 23.40
N ASP A 354 -13.66 20.23 24.16
CA ASP A 354 -14.18 20.89 25.36
C ASP A 354 -13.99 20.06 26.63
N LYS A 355 -13.25 20.61 27.60
CA LYS A 355 -12.98 19.94 28.88
C LYS A 355 -14.24 19.82 29.75
N MET A 356 -15.15 20.78 29.70
CA MET A 356 -16.39 20.74 30.50
C MET A 356 -17.31 19.61 30.03
N LEU A 357 -17.46 19.46 28.71
CA LEU A 357 -18.12 18.32 28.09
C LEU A 357 -17.44 17.00 28.50
N ASN A 358 -16.11 16.93 28.48
CA ASN A 358 -15.38 15.73 28.89
C ASN A 358 -15.66 15.35 30.34
N ASP A 359 -15.66 16.31 31.27
CA ASP A 359 -15.96 16.06 32.67
C ASP A 359 -17.42 15.63 32.88
N ALA A 360 -18.37 16.20 32.11
CA ALA A 360 -19.76 15.79 32.15
C ALA A 360 -19.96 14.36 31.61
N LEU A 361 -19.30 13.99 30.51
CA LEU A 361 -19.28 12.64 29.97
C LEU A 361 -18.68 11.65 30.97
N ARG A 362 -17.52 11.98 31.56
CA ARG A 362 -16.86 11.15 32.56
C ARG A 362 -17.74 10.88 33.78
N ARG A 363 -18.44 11.91 34.30
CA ARG A 363 -19.41 11.73 35.39
C ARG A 363 -20.58 10.83 34.98
N LYS A 364 -21.13 11.01 33.77
CA LYS A 364 -22.24 10.20 33.28
C LYS A 364 -21.84 8.73 33.15
N TRP A 365 -20.67 8.45 32.57
CA TRP A 365 -20.19 7.09 32.37
C TRP A 365 -19.78 6.42 33.69
N ALA A 366 -19.21 7.16 34.64
CA ALA A 366 -18.95 6.65 35.99
C ALA A 366 -20.24 6.32 36.76
N SER A 367 -21.32 7.09 36.55
CA SER A 367 -22.62 6.84 37.21
C SER A 367 -23.40 5.65 36.64
N ALA A 368 -23.04 5.20 35.43
CA ALA A 368 -23.66 4.08 34.73
C ALA A 368 -22.56 3.28 34.02
N PRO A 369 -21.80 2.43 34.74
CA PRO A 369 -20.73 1.63 34.16
C PRO A 369 -21.27 0.62 33.13
N GLY A 370 -20.42 0.19 32.19
CA GLY A 370 -20.78 -0.78 31.16
C GLY A 370 -21.58 -0.23 29.97
N ARG A 371 -21.57 1.10 29.75
CA ARG A 371 -22.17 1.71 28.55
C ARG A 371 -21.40 1.31 27.30
N SER A 372 -22.11 0.90 26.26
CA SER A 372 -21.53 0.61 24.94
C SER A 372 -20.97 1.86 24.26
N SER A 373 -20.06 1.67 23.32
CA SER A 373 -19.48 2.72 22.47
C SER A 373 -20.54 3.48 21.70
N THR A 374 -21.58 2.79 21.19
CA THR A 374 -22.73 3.43 20.54
C THR A 374 -23.45 4.41 21.49
N SER A 375 -23.65 4.02 22.74
CA SER A 375 -24.28 4.86 23.75
C SER A 375 -23.37 6.03 24.16
N LYS A 376 -22.08 5.77 24.35
CA LYS A 376 -21.07 6.79 24.65
C LYS A 376 -20.97 7.83 23.52
N TRP A 377 -21.06 7.40 22.26
CA TRP A 377 -21.09 8.29 21.09
C TRP A 377 -22.33 9.19 21.07
N ALA A 378 -23.51 8.63 21.33
CA ALA A 378 -24.76 9.38 21.39
C ALA A 378 -24.79 10.36 22.58
N ASP A 379 -24.12 10.02 23.68
CA ASP A 379 -24.04 10.88 24.87
C ASP A 379 -23.34 12.22 24.57
N ILE A 380 -22.41 12.27 23.62
CA ILE A 380 -21.71 13.51 23.22
C ILE A 380 -22.74 14.56 22.77
N ASP A 381 -23.67 14.17 21.88
CA ASP A 381 -24.70 15.08 21.38
C ASP A 381 -25.75 15.39 22.45
N ALA A 382 -26.14 14.38 23.25
CA ALA A 382 -27.15 14.54 24.28
C ALA A 382 -26.70 15.50 25.40
N ILE A 383 -25.46 15.36 25.89
CA ILE A 383 -24.92 16.24 26.93
C ILE A 383 -24.69 17.65 26.37
N THR A 384 -24.21 17.77 25.14
CA THR A 384 -24.03 19.09 24.50
C THR A 384 -25.37 19.82 24.39
N LYS A 385 -26.44 19.15 23.94
CA LYS A 385 -27.80 19.73 23.86
C LYS A 385 -28.39 20.06 25.22
N ALA A 386 -28.05 19.30 26.26
CA ALA A 386 -28.49 19.54 27.63
C ALA A 386 -27.73 20.67 28.35
N GLY A 387 -26.79 21.36 27.68
CA GLY A 387 -26.01 22.45 28.25
C GLY A 387 -24.87 21.98 29.17
N GLY A 388 -24.44 20.72 29.05
CA GLY A 388 -23.31 20.17 29.80
C GLY A 388 -21.94 20.51 29.20
N ALA A 389 -21.89 21.20 28.07
CA ALA A 389 -20.68 21.73 27.45
C ALA A 389 -20.47 23.21 27.81
N SER A 390 -19.25 23.71 27.62
CA SER A 390 -18.95 25.14 27.79
C SER A 390 -19.85 26.02 26.91
N LYS A 391 -20.32 27.15 27.45
CA LYS A 391 -21.16 28.12 26.70
C LYS A 391 -20.51 28.67 25.43
N ASN A 392 -19.17 28.60 25.35
CA ASN A 392 -18.38 29.11 24.22
C ASN A 392 -18.01 28.01 23.21
N LEU A 393 -18.44 26.76 23.41
CA LEU A 393 -18.15 25.69 22.47
C LEU A 393 -18.85 25.95 21.13
N ASP A 394 -18.07 26.13 20.06
CA ASP A 394 -18.63 26.20 18.71
C ASP A 394 -19.12 24.82 18.27
N THR A 395 -20.39 24.75 17.87
CA THR A 395 -20.99 23.58 17.23
C THR A 395 -20.20 23.06 16.03
N LYS A 396 -19.50 23.95 15.30
CA LYS A 396 -18.64 23.58 14.17
C LYS A 396 -17.37 22.86 14.63
N ASP A 397 -16.80 23.26 15.76
CA ASP A 397 -15.62 22.62 16.33
C ASP A 397 -15.96 21.22 16.85
N LEU A 398 -17.14 21.05 17.47
CA LEU A 398 -17.61 19.73 17.87
C LEU A 398 -17.88 18.84 16.66
N LEU A 399 -18.54 19.35 15.61
CA LEU A 399 -18.75 18.60 14.37
C LEU A 399 -17.41 18.20 13.72
N ALA A 400 -16.45 19.12 13.70
CA ALA A 400 -15.11 18.86 13.21
C ALA A 400 -14.41 17.73 13.99
N ALA A 401 -14.47 17.79 15.33
CA ALA A 401 -13.91 16.74 16.18
C ALA A 401 -14.58 15.39 15.92
N LYS A 402 -15.91 15.34 15.78
CA LYS A 402 -16.61 14.08 15.45
C LYS A 402 -16.20 13.52 14.10
N GLN A 403 -16.02 14.36 13.09
CA GLN A 403 -15.51 13.92 11.78
C GLN A 403 -14.07 13.40 11.86
N ASP A 404 -13.21 14.07 12.63
CA ASP A 404 -11.83 13.62 12.83
C ASP A 404 -11.79 12.26 13.57
N ILE A 405 -12.66 12.04 14.56
CA ILE A 405 -12.80 10.75 15.25
C ILE A 405 -13.27 9.65 14.29
N VAL A 406 -14.27 9.92 13.44
CA VAL A 406 -14.69 8.94 12.43
C VAL A 406 -13.50 8.55 11.54
N LEU A 407 -12.73 9.53 11.04
CA LEU A 407 -11.54 9.25 10.24
C LEU A 407 -10.49 8.45 11.02
N GLU A 408 -10.21 8.79 12.27
CA GLU A 408 -9.20 8.10 13.07
C GLU A 408 -9.50 6.61 13.29
N TYR A 409 -10.80 6.29 13.40
CA TYR A 409 -11.27 4.93 13.66
C TYR A 409 -11.65 4.13 12.42
N THR A 410 -11.70 4.74 11.22
CA THR A 410 -12.18 4.03 10.01
C THR A 410 -11.37 4.27 8.76
N TYR A 411 -10.59 5.35 8.68
CA TYR A 411 -9.86 5.69 7.46
C TYR A 411 -8.66 4.74 7.26
N PRO A 412 -8.33 4.38 6.00
CA PRO A 412 -7.19 3.52 5.67
C PRO A 412 -5.88 3.90 6.38
N ARG A 413 -5.27 2.90 7.02
CA ARG A 413 -3.89 2.95 7.52
C ARG A 413 -3.00 2.21 6.51
N LEU A 414 -2.13 2.95 5.84
CA LEU A 414 -1.29 2.45 4.75
C LEU A 414 0.15 2.34 5.22
N ASP A 415 0.85 1.25 4.87
CA ASP A 415 2.32 1.26 4.91
C ASP A 415 2.83 2.13 3.76
N ILE A 416 3.07 3.40 4.09
CA ILE A 416 3.38 4.42 3.11
C ILE A 416 4.74 4.17 2.44
N GLU A 417 5.69 3.51 3.11
CA GLU A 417 7.03 3.27 2.58
C GLU A 417 7.02 2.30 1.40
N VAL A 418 6.04 1.37 1.37
CA VAL A 418 5.77 0.48 0.23
C VAL A 418 5.41 1.28 -1.03
N SER A 419 4.76 2.43 -0.85
CA SER A 419 4.21 3.23 -1.94
C SER A 419 5.21 4.25 -2.50
N LYS A 420 6.16 4.73 -1.69
CA LYS A 420 7.00 5.90 -1.99
C LYS A 420 8.13 5.66 -3.00
N LYS A 421 8.77 4.49 -2.96
CA LYS A 421 10.00 4.22 -3.73
C LYS A 421 9.79 3.19 -4.84
N LEU A 422 10.39 3.44 -5.99
CA LEU A 422 10.29 2.57 -7.17
C LEU A 422 10.96 1.20 -6.94
N ASN A 423 11.96 1.12 -6.06
CA ASN A 423 12.73 -0.10 -5.79
C ASN A 423 12.13 -1.02 -4.71
N HIS A 424 10.95 -0.70 -4.17
CA HIS A 424 10.32 -1.51 -3.13
C HIS A 424 9.88 -2.88 -3.67
N LEU A 425 10.13 -3.94 -2.92
CA LEU A 425 9.76 -5.31 -3.23
C LEU A 425 8.45 -5.66 -2.52
N LEU A 426 7.49 -6.24 -3.24
CA LEU A 426 6.21 -6.64 -2.63
C LEU A 426 5.86 -8.08 -3.00
N LYS A 427 5.27 -8.81 -2.05
CA LYS A 427 4.94 -10.23 -2.19
C LYS A 427 4.09 -10.47 -3.45
N SER A 428 4.49 -11.48 -4.24
CA SER A 428 3.77 -11.85 -5.45
C SER A 428 2.34 -12.32 -5.16
N PRO A 429 1.36 -12.02 -6.03
CA PRO A 429 0.09 -12.72 -6.06
C PRO A 429 0.29 -14.23 -6.24
N PHE A 430 -0.70 -15.01 -5.77
CA PHE A 430 -0.78 -16.47 -5.82
C PHE A 430 0.30 -17.26 -5.08
N VAL A 431 1.24 -16.63 -4.37
CA VAL A 431 2.14 -17.37 -3.48
C VAL A 431 1.38 -17.91 -2.27
N VAL A 432 1.86 -19.02 -1.70
CA VAL A 432 1.31 -19.58 -0.48
C VAL A 432 1.91 -18.85 0.72
N HIS A 433 1.08 -18.45 1.68
CA HIS A 433 1.57 -17.91 2.94
C HIS A 433 2.05 -19.04 3.86
N PRO A 434 3.33 -19.09 4.26
CA PRO A 434 3.91 -20.25 4.95
C PRO A 434 3.24 -20.55 6.30
N GLY A 435 2.82 -19.51 7.03
CA GLY A 435 2.19 -19.68 8.35
C GLY A 435 0.71 -20.08 8.32
N THR A 436 0.02 -19.93 7.18
CA THR A 436 -1.44 -20.20 7.09
C THR A 436 -1.79 -21.24 6.04
N GLY A 437 -0.89 -21.52 5.10
CA GLY A 437 -1.14 -22.33 3.92
C GLY A 437 -2.09 -21.69 2.90
N ARG A 438 -2.65 -20.49 3.18
CA ARG A 438 -3.59 -19.82 2.27
C ARG A 438 -2.86 -19.23 1.06
N VAL A 439 -3.53 -19.28 -0.08
CA VAL A 439 -3.04 -18.68 -1.33
C VAL A 439 -3.32 -17.17 -1.33
N CYS A 440 -2.35 -16.37 -1.77
CA CYS A 440 -2.50 -14.92 -1.90
C CYS A 440 -3.36 -14.56 -3.13
N VAL A 441 -4.67 -14.73 -3.04
CA VAL A 441 -5.60 -14.59 -4.16
C VAL A 441 -6.03 -13.13 -4.42
N PRO A 442 -6.38 -12.75 -5.67
CA PRO A 442 -7.04 -11.48 -5.95
C PRO A 442 -8.36 -11.33 -5.17
N ILE A 443 -8.66 -10.11 -4.74
CA ILE A 443 -9.91 -9.71 -4.11
C ILE A 443 -10.79 -9.05 -5.16
N ASP A 444 -12.06 -9.44 -5.23
CA ASP A 444 -13.03 -8.83 -6.14
C ASP A 444 -13.57 -7.51 -5.57
N THR A 445 -13.24 -6.40 -6.22
CA THR A 445 -13.66 -5.06 -5.80
C THR A 445 -14.93 -4.55 -6.50
N ARG A 446 -15.62 -5.41 -7.26
CA ARG A 446 -16.92 -5.04 -7.84
C ARG A 446 -17.93 -4.74 -6.72
N PRO A 447 -18.87 -3.79 -6.92
CA PRO A 447 -19.87 -3.45 -5.91
C PRO A 447 -20.61 -4.69 -5.38
N GLY A 448 -20.65 -4.86 -4.06
CA GLY A 448 -21.27 -6.00 -3.37
C GLY A 448 -20.37 -7.23 -3.24
N LYS A 449 -19.34 -7.40 -4.09
CA LYS A 449 -18.40 -8.53 -4.01
C LYS A 449 -17.27 -8.32 -3.03
N LEU A 450 -16.91 -7.06 -2.78
CA LEU A 450 -15.88 -6.72 -1.80
C LEU A 450 -16.31 -7.11 -0.38
N GLU A 451 -17.58 -6.86 -0.04
CA GLU A 451 -18.17 -7.16 1.26
C GLU A 451 -18.38 -8.67 1.49
N GLU A 452 -18.47 -9.46 0.42
CA GLU A 452 -18.59 -10.93 0.47
C GLU A 452 -17.24 -11.65 0.72
N PHE A 453 -16.10 -10.96 0.58
CA PHE A 453 -14.79 -11.60 0.71
C PHE A 453 -14.49 -11.98 2.16
N ASP A 454 -14.41 -13.28 2.43
CA ASP A 454 -13.98 -13.83 3.72
C ASP A 454 -12.53 -14.35 3.65
N PRO A 455 -11.56 -13.76 4.39
CA PRO A 455 -10.16 -14.21 4.38
C PRO A 455 -9.96 -15.61 5.00
N THR A 456 -10.95 -16.13 5.72
CA THR A 456 -10.91 -17.44 6.38
C THR A 456 -11.29 -18.58 5.44
N ASP A 457 -12.13 -18.30 4.44
CA ASP A 457 -12.60 -19.23 3.40
C ASP A 457 -11.65 -19.33 2.19
N VAL A 458 -10.64 -18.46 2.12
CA VAL A 458 -9.61 -18.54 1.07
C VAL A 458 -8.92 -19.90 1.10
N PRO A 459 -8.82 -20.61 -0.05
CA PRO A 459 -8.32 -21.98 -0.07
C PRO A 459 -6.86 -22.08 0.38
N THR A 460 -6.58 -23.13 1.14
CA THR A 460 -5.22 -23.52 1.51
C THR A 460 -4.61 -24.44 0.46
N VAL A 461 -3.28 -24.48 0.41
CA VAL A 461 -2.55 -25.36 -0.51
C VAL A 461 -2.93 -26.83 -0.33
N GLN A 462 -3.16 -27.28 0.91
CA GLN A 462 -3.57 -28.65 1.21
C GLN A 462 -4.97 -28.95 0.69
N ASN A 463 -5.92 -28.03 0.87
CA ASN A 463 -7.28 -28.19 0.36
C ASN A 463 -7.25 -28.32 -1.16
N LEU A 464 -6.49 -27.47 -1.84
CA LEU A 464 -6.38 -27.48 -3.30
C LEU A 464 -5.76 -28.78 -3.83
N LEU A 465 -4.73 -29.33 -3.18
CA LEU A 465 -4.15 -30.60 -3.60
C LEU A 465 -5.13 -31.77 -3.38
N GLY A 466 -5.84 -31.78 -2.24
CA GLY A 466 -6.87 -32.77 -1.97
C GLY A 466 -8.06 -32.72 -2.96
N GLU A 467 -8.45 -31.52 -3.41
CA GLU A 467 -9.45 -31.35 -4.45
C GLU A 467 -9.01 -31.97 -5.79
N ILE A 468 -7.72 -31.91 -6.14
CA ILE A 468 -7.25 -32.58 -7.35
C ILE A 468 -7.25 -34.10 -7.20
N ASP A 469 -6.82 -34.62 -6.05
CA ASP A 469 -6.73 -36.06 -5.81
C ASP A 469 -8.11 -36.73 -5.77
N THR A 470 -9.14 -35.99 -5.34
CA THR A 470 -10.55 -36.44 -5.31
C THR A 470 -11.31 -36.18 -6.60
N TRP A 471 -10.73 -35.41 -7.53
CA TRP A 471 -11.39 -35.06 -8.78
C TRP A 471 -11.57 -36.30 -9.66
N THR A 472 -12.82 -36.65 -9.94
CA THR A 472 -13.21 -37.71 -10.88
C THR A 472 -13.66 -37.07 -12.19
N GLU A 473 -13.19 -37.60 -13.32
CA GLU A 473 -13.66 -37.15 -14.64
C GLU A 473 -15.18 -37.30 -14.69
N GLY A 474 -15.89 -36.19 -14.91
CA GLY A 474 -17.34 -36.21 -15.07
C GLY A 474 -17.72 -37.16 -16.21
N ALA A 475 -18.62 -38.12 -15.93
CA ALA A 475 -19.20 -39.00 -16.92
C ALA A 475 -20.07 -38.18 -17.88
N GLY A 476 -19.47 -37.62 -18.93
CA GLY A 476 -20.20 -36.87 -19.96
C GLY A 476 -19.32 -35.98 -20.81
N ASP A 477 -19.30 -36.30 -22.10
CA ASP A 477 -18.85 -35.53 -23.26
C ASP A 477 -17.39 -35.62 -23.72
N GLU A 478 -17.31 -36.28 -24.87
CA GLU A 478 -16.20 -36.41 -25.81
C GLU A 478 -15.81 -35.04 -26.39
N GLU A 479 -14.75 -34.43 -25.85
CA GLU A 479 -13.78 -33.62 -26.61
C GLU A 479 -12.63 -33.23 -25.66
N LYS A 480 -11.58 -34.06 -25.61
CA LYS A 480 -10.44 -33.94 -24.68
C LYS A 480 -9.59 -32.71 -24.96
N LYS A 481 -10.01 -31.52 -24.52
CA LYS A 481 -9.07 -30.48 -24.11
C LYS A 481 -8.55 -30.89 -22.73
N SER A 482 -7.24 -31.06 -22.60
CA SER A 482 -6.59 -31.24 -21.30
C SER A 482 -6.89 -30.03 -20.42
N ILE A 483 -7.83 -30.21 -19.50
CA ILE A 483 -8.23 -29.22 -18.49
C ILE A 483 -7.05 -29.04 -17.54
N GLN A 484 -6.65 -27.79 -17.28
CA GLN A 484 -5.53 -27.52 -16.38
C GLN A 484 -5.92 -27.87 -14.93
N ASP A 485 -4.98 -28.34 -14.12
CA ASP A 485 -5.30 -28.83 -12.77
C ASP A 485 -5.96 -27.77 -11.89
N TRP A 486 -5.61 -26.49 -12.03
CA TRP A 486 -6.26 -25.41 -11.28
C TRP A 486 -7.72 -25.15 -11.69
N GLU A 487 -8.16 -25.58 -12.87
CA GLU A 487 -9.56 -25.49 -13.30
C GLU A 487 -10.46 -26.52 -12.59
N LYS A 488 -9.84 -27.48 -11.89
CA LYS A 488 -10.51 -28.53 -11.11
C LYS A 488 -10.66 -28.17 -9.63
N THR A 489 -10.17 -27.01 -9.21
CA THR A 489 -10.08 -26.62 -7.80
C THR A 489 -10.82 -25.32 -7.50
N SER A 490 -11.02 -25.04 -6.23
CA SER A 490 -11.54 -23.78 -5.68
C SER A 490 -10.62 -22.57 -5.97
N LEU A 491 -9.44 -22.79 -6.55
CA LEU A 491 -8.57 -21.72 -7.06
C LEU A 491 -9.05 -21.14 -8.40
N LYS A 492 -9.87 -21.88 -9.15
CA LYS A 492 -10.40 -21.49 -10.46
C LYS A 492 -10.96 -20.06 -10.53
N PRO A 493 -11.94 -19.64 -9.69
CA PRO A 493 -12.54 -18.31 -9.81
C PRO A 493 -11.50 -17.18 -9.68
N TYR A 494 -10.51 -17.36 -8.81
CA TYR A 494 -9.44 -16.38 -8.59
C TYR A 494 -8.50 -16.28 -9.80
N ILE A 495 -8.16 -17.40 -10.43
CA ILE A 495 -7.34 -17.40 -11.66
C ILE A 495 -8.13 -16.84 -12.84
N GLU A 496 -9.43 -17.11 -12.94
CA GLU A 496 -10.29 -16.52 -13.98
C GLU A 496 -10.41 -15.00 -13.84
N GLN A 497 -10.58 -14.51 -12.61
CA GLN A 497 -10.54 -13.08 -12.31
C GLN A 497 -9.19 -12.47 -12.73
N PHE A 498 -8.08 -13.09 -12.34
CA PHE A 498 -6.75 -12.63 -12.71
C PHE A 498 -6.52 -12.64 -14.23
N ARG A 499 -6.94 -13.71 -14.91
CA ARG A 499 -6.89 -13.82 -16.37
C ARG A 499 -7.67 -12.68 -17.03
N SER A 500 -8.86 -12.38 -16.55
CA SER A 500 -9.69 -11.28 -17.06
C SER A 500 -8.97 -9.93 -16.89
N PHE A 501 -8.41 -9.69 -15.70
CA PHE A 501 -7.61 -8.49 -15.41
C PHE A 501 -6.42 -8.34 -16.36
N VAL A 502 -5.63 -9.41 -16.53
CA VAL A 502 -4.44 -9.41 -17.40
C VAL A 502 -4.80 -9.20 -18.86
N ASN A 503 -5.89 -9.80 -19.34
CA ASN A 503 -6.39 -9.57 -20.70
C ASN A 503 -6.82 -8.11 -20.92
N ALA A 504 -7.50 -7.51 -19.94
CA ALA A 504 -7.90 -6.10 -20.01
C ALA A 504 -6.66 -5.18 -20.04
N LEU A 505 -5.67 -5.44 -19.19
CA LEU A 505 -4.40 -4.69 -19.17
C LEU A 505 -3.68 -4.79 -20.52
N MET A 506 -3.48 -6.00 -21.05
CA MET A 506 -2.81 -6.19 -22.34
C MET A 506 -3.57 -5.55 -23.51
N LYS A 507 -4.91 -5.47 -23.45
CA LYS A 507 -5.72 -4.79 -24.46
C LYS A 507 -5.41 -3.29 -24.48
N ASP A 508 -5.37 -2.65 -23.32
CA ASP A 508 -5.08 -1.23 -23.19
C ASP A 508 -3.60 -0.91 -23.53
N GLU A 509 -2.66 -1.81 -23.24
CA GLU A 509 -1.26 -1.68 -23.69
C GLU A 509 -1.14 -1.63 -25.22
N ARG A 510 -1.87 -2.51 -25.93
CA ARG A 510 -1.91 -2.50 -27.40
C ARG A 510 -2.60 -1.27 -27.97
N GLY A 511 -3.69 -0.83 -27.33
CA GLY A 511 -4.41 0.39 -27.70
C GLY A 511 -3.50 1.62 -27.66
N ASN A 512 -2.72 1.77 -26.58
CA ASN A 512 -1.77 2.87 -26.43
C ASN A 512 -0.67 2.86 -27.50
N VAL A 513 -0.22 1.68 -27.96
CA VAL A 513 0.76 1.58 -29.06
C VAL A 513 0.16 2.03 -30.39
N ARG A 514 -1.10 1.67 -30.67
CA ARG A 514 -1.79 2.10 -31.91
C ARG A 514 -2.00 3.62 -31.93
N VAL A 515 -2.50 4.19 -30.84
CA VAL A 515 -2.70 5.65 -30.73
C VAL A 515 -1.37 6.40 -30.87
N LYS A 516 -0.27 5.87 -30.31
CA LYS A 516 1.06 6.47 -30.49
C LYS A 516 1.50 6.45 -31.96
N ARG A 517 1.30 5.34 -32.68
CA ARG A 517 1.63 5.24 -34.12
C ARG A 517 0.78 6.18 -34.97
N GLU A 518 -0.53 6.25 -34.72
CA GLU A 518 -1.42 7.17 -35.43
C GLU A 518 -1.01 8.64 -35.20
N ARG A 519 -0.61 9.00 -33.98
CA ARG A 519 -0.10 10.34 -33.67
C ARG A 519 1.23 10.65 -34.37
N GLU A 520 2.17 9.70 -34.39
CA GLU A 520 3.45 9.84 -35.10
C GLU A 520 3.24 9.89 -36.63
N GLU A 521 2.27 9.15 -37.17
CA GLU A 521 1.88 9.21 -38.59
C GLU A 521 1.19 10.54 -38.94
N THR A 522 0.39 11.11 -38.03
CA THR A 522 -0.26 12.42 -38.24
C THR A 522 0.77 13.56 -38.17
N GLU A 523 1.68 13.52 -37.19
CA GLU A 523 2.77 14.52 -37.04
C GLU A 523 3.81 14.43 -38.18
N SER A 524 3.97 13.27 -38.83
CA SER A 524 4.88 13.10 -39.98
C SER A 524 4.25 13.43 -41.34
N MET A 525 2.92 13.57 -41.42
CA MET A 525 2.20 14.04 -42.62
C MET A 525 2.02 15.56 -42.67
N GLU A 526 2.39 16.30 -41.62
CA GLU A 526 2.31 17.77 -41.54
C GLU A 526 3.60 18.51 -41.94
N PHE A 527 4.59 17.83 -42.55
CA PHE A 527 5.85 18.45 -43.02
C PHE A 527 5.96 18.56 -44.54
#